data_AF-A0A534R7W2-F1
#
_entry.id   AF-A0A534R7W2-F1
#
_cell.length_a   1.000
_cell.length_b   1.000
_cell.length_c   1.000
_cell.angle_alpha   90.00
_cell.angle_beta   90.00
_cell.angle_gamma   90.00
#
_symmetry.space_group_name_H-M   'P 1'
#
loop_
_entity.id
_entity.type
_entity.pdbx_description
1 polymer ?
#
loop_
_entity_poly.entity_id
_entity_poly.type
_entity_poly.pdbx_seq_one_letter_code
_entity_poly.pdbx_strand_id
1 'polypeptide(L)'
;MQETSGGPDLDLKSWRNVQDPFPLYAWLRDHDPVHWSESLNAWAVTRYQDVIETFNRPETFSSDRFRKIDERYASQRPAVRAVAEVLGRWLVFRDPPDHDRLRGLLQSSFTPRQLEATRDRIQRTVDALLDRV
;
A
#
# COMPACT_ATOMS: atom_id res chain seq x y z
N MET A 1 -7.76 20.81 -31.35
CA MET A 1 -7.26 21.09 -29.99
C MET A 1 -8.48 21.51 -29.18
N GLN A 2 -9.15 20.57 -28.51
CA GLN A 2 -10.35 20.86 -27.72
C GLN A 2 -9.91 21.13 -26.28
N GLU A 3 -10.17 22.35 -25.82
CA GLU A 3 -10.04 22.77 -24.44
C GLU A 3 -10.96 21.92 -23.57
N THR A 4 -10.38 21.10 -22.69
CA THR A 4 -11.11 20.40 -21.65
C THR A 4 -11.50 21.39 -20.56
N SER A 5 -12.79 21.54 -20.35
CA SER A 5 -13.43 22.30 -19.27
C SER A 5 -12.87 21.95 -17.87
N GLY A 6 -11.86 22.70 -17.43
CA GLY A 6 -11.77 23.40 -16.14
C GLY A 6 -11.77 22.64 -14.81
N GLY A 7 -11.61 21.31 -14.75
CA GLY A 7 -11.46 20.55 -13.50
C GLY A 7 -10.02 20.08 -13.25
N PRO A 8 -9.61 19.83 -11.98
CA PRO A 8 -8.35 19.14 -11.71
C PRO A 8 -8.37 17.72 -12.28
N ASP A 9 -7.24 17.25 -12.78
CA ASP A 9 -7.06 15.85 -13.19
C ASP A 9 -7.17 14.94 -11.95
N LEU A 10 -8.26 14.18 -11.85
CA LEU A 10 -8.55 13.30 -10.71
C LEU A 10 -8.00 11.87 -10.88
N ASP A 11 -7.35 11.56 -12.01
CA ASP A 11 -6.78 10.23 -12.17
C ASP A 11 -5.52 10.06 -11.29
N LEU A 12 -5.66 9.28 -10.21
CA LEU A 12 -4.56 8.94 -9.29
C LEU A 12 -3.38 8.22 -9.96
N LYS A 13 -3.58 7.64 -11.15
CA LYS A 13 -2.53 6.96 -11.93
C LYS A 13 -1.97 7.82 -13.07
N SER A 14 -2.47 9.04 -13.25
CA SER A 14 -1.91 9.92 -14.27
C SER A 14 -0.45 10.20 -13.97
N TRP A 15 0.38 10.33 -15.00
CA TRP A 15 1.81 10.61 -14.83
C TRP A 15 2.06 11.83 -13.93
N ARG A 16 1.26 12.89 -14.12
CA ARG A 16 1.36 14.12 -13.33
C ARG A 16 1.10 13.85 -11.86
N ASN A 17 0.03 13.13 -11.54
CA ASN A 17 -0.39 12.87 -10.17
C ASN A 17 0.51 11.83 -9.48
N VAL A 18 1.14 10.92 -10.23
CA VAL A 18 2.16 10.00 -9.69
C VAL A 18 3.46 10.74 -9.35
N GLN A 19 3.85 11.73 -10.16
CA GLN A 19 5.06 12.54 -9.92
C GLN A 19 4.89 13.53 -8.77
N ASP A 20 3.75 14.22 -8.70
CA ASP A 20 3.41 15.14 -7.62
C ASP A 20 1.94 14.95 -7.17
N PRO A 21 1.69 14.06 -6.20
CA PRO A 21 0.33 13.73 -5.78
C PRO A 21 -0.28 14.73 -4.81
N PHE A 22 0.53 15.61 -4.19
CA PHE A 22 0.07 16.44 -3.08
C PHE A 22 -1.02 17.46 -3.48
N PRO A 23 -0.94 18.12 -4.66
CA PRO A 23 -2.02 19.00 -5.12
C PRO A 23 -3.35 18.27 -5.30
N LEU A 24 -3.34 17.08 -5.91
CA LEU A 24 -4.53 16.26 -6.06
C LEU A 24 -5.11 15.85 -4.71
N TYR A 25 -4.27 15.35 -3.80
CA TYR A 25 -4.74 14.95 -2.46
C TYR A 25 -5.28 16.12 -1.65
N ALA A 26 -4.71 17.32 -1.79
CA ALA A 26 -5.25 18.52 -1.18
C ALA A 26 -6.66 18.81 -1.68
N TRP A 27 -6.85 18.78 -3.01
CA TRP A 27 -8.17 18.99 -3.59
C TRP A 27 -9.18 17.93 -3.15
N LEU A 28 -8.80 16.64 -3.16
CA LEU A 28 -9.69 15.55 -2.73
C LEU A 28 -10.07 15.69 -1.25
N ARG A 29 -9.15 16.02 -0.36
CA ARG A 29 -9.48 16.21 1.08
C ARG A 29 -10.54 17.29 1.31
N ASP A 30 -10.53 18.33 0.49
CA ASP A 30 -11.43 19.48 0.63
C ASP A 30 -12.79 19.25 -0.03
N HIS A 31 -12.83 18.52 -1.16
CA HIS A 31 -14.02 18.43 -2.01
C HIS A 31 -14.64 17.03 -2.09
N ASP A 32 -13.83 15.97 -2.08
CA ASP A 32 -14.27 14.57 -2.25
C ASP A 32 -13.34 13.61 -1.48
N PRO A 33 -13.42 13.58 -0.13
CA PRO A 33 -12.41 12.94 0.70
C PRO A 33 -12.43 11.40 0.64
N VAL A 34 -13.53 10.82 0.14
CA VAL A 34 -13.73 9.40 -0.11
C VAL A 34 -14.14 9.23 -1.58
N HIS A 35 -13.14 9.24 -2.46
CA HIS A 35 -13.32 9.31 -3.90
C HIS A 35 -13.33 7.91 -4.54
N TRP A 36 -14.29 7.62 -5.42
CA TRP A 36 -14.22 6.42 -6.26
C TRP A 36 -13.25 6.66 -7.42
N SER A 37 -12.12 5.94 -7.43
CA SER A 37 -11.14 6.00 -8.50
C SER A 37 -11.37 4.88 -9.50
N GLU A 38 -11.80 5.24 -10.70
CA GLU A 38 -11.95 4.30 -11.82
C GLU A 38 -10.62 3.63 -12.18
N SER A 39 -9.52 4.38 -12.17
CA SER A 39 -8.20 3.86 -12.54
C SER A 39 -7.63 2.87 -11.52
N LEU A 40 -7.98 3.03 -10.23
CA LEU A 40 -7.67 2.06 -9.19
C LEU A 40 -8.74 0.97 -9.05
N ASN A 41 -9.94 1.19 -9.60
CA ASN A 41 -11.15 0.40 -9.34
C ASN A 41 -11.36 0.21 -7.82
N ALA A 42 -11.22 1.31 -7.06
CA ALA A 42 -11.24 1.30 -5.61
C ALA A 42 -11.62 2.67 -5.04
N TRP A 43 -12.08 2.66 -3.80
CA TRP A 43 -12.26 3.87 -3.00
C TRP A 43 -10.92 4.40 -2.48
N ALA A 44 -10.64 5.67 -2.74
CA ALA A 44 -9.49 6.41 -2.23
C ALA A 44 -9.92 7.27 -1.03
N VAL A 45 -9.34 6.99 0.13
CA VAL A 45 -9.59 7.73 1.38
C VAL A 45 -8.41 8.67 1.62
N THR A 46 -8.65 9.97 1.74
CA THR A 46 -7.57 10.98 1.68
C THR A 46 -7.38 11.81 2.95
N ARG A 47 -8.37 11.86 3.85
CA ARG A 47 -8.23 12.52 5.15
C ARG A 47 -7.53 11.61 6.15
N TYR A 48 -6.61 12.20 6.92
CA TYR A 48 -5.81 11.47 7.91
C TYR A 48 -6.67 10.67 8.90
N GLN A 49 -7.73 11.29 9.44
CA GLN A 49 -8.60 10.63 10.43
C GLN A 49 -9.30 9.41 9.84
N ASP A 50 -9.88 9.56 8.64
CA ASP A 50 -10.58 8.47 7.94
C ASP A 50 -9.62 7.30 7.60
N VAL A 51 -8.37 7.62 7.22
CA VAL A 51 -7.33 6.61 6.96
C VAL A 51 -6.95 5.84 8.24
N ILE A 52 -6.73 6.55 9.35
CA ILE A 52 -6.39 5.92 10.63
C ILE A 52 -7.56 5.08 11.17
N GLU A 53 -8.80 5.56 11.05
CA GLU A 53 -9.97 4.77 11.43
C GLU A 53 -10.05 3.49 10.60
N THR A 54 -9.86 3.59 9.27
CA THR A 54 -9.86 2.44 8.36
C THR A 54 -8.81 1.41 8.78
N PHE A 55 -7.57 1.84 9.06
CA PHE A 55 -6.49 0.93 9.46
C PHE A 55 -6.71 0.25 10.81
N ASN A 56 -7.45 0.88 11.72
CA ASN A 56 -7.72 0.34 13.06
C ASN A 56 -8.96 -0.57 13.13
N ARG A 57 -9.60 -0.84 11.99
CA ARG A 57 -10.84 -1.64 11.90
C ARG A 57 -10.68 -2.84 10.94
N PRO A 58 -9.73 -3.76 11.18
CA PRO A 58 -9.43 -4.87 10.27
C PRO A 58 -10.61 -5.85 10.09
N GLU A 59 -11.54 -5.92 11.06
CA GLU A 59 -12.79 -6.68 10.94
C GLU A 59 -13.73 -6.14 9.86
N THR A 60 -13.61 -4.85 9.56
CA THR A 60 -14.37 -4.16 8.52
C THR A 60 -13.54 -4.00 7.24
N PHE A 61 -12.29 -3.56 7.38
CA PHE A 61 -11.35 -3.25 6.29
C PHE A 61 -10.16 -4.21 6.31
N SER A 62 -10.45 -5.44 5.86
CA SER A 62 -9.49 -6.54 5.77
C SER A 62 -8.28 -6.20 4.89
N SER A 63 -7.08 -6.56 5.36
CA SER A 63 -5.83 -6.50 4.58
C SER A 63 -5.68 -7.68 3.63
N ASP A 64 -6.52 -8.72 3.75
CA ASP A 64 -6.52 -9.87 2.86
C ASP A 64 -7.14 -9.54 1.50
N ARG A 65 -6.26 -9.15 0.57
CA ARG A 65 -6.59 -8.87 -0.83
C ARG A 65 -6.80 -10.12 -1.67
N PHE A 66 -6.44 -11.31 -1.17
CA PHE A 66 -6.43 -12.56 -1.92
C PHE A 66 -7.66 -13.43 -1.61
N ARG A 67 -8.29 -13.26 -0.44
CA ARG A 67 -9.55 -13.92 -0.05
C ARG A 67 -10.66 -13.76 -1.08
N LYS A 68 -10.70 -12.62 -1.77
CA LYS A 68 -11.71 -12.28 -2.77
C LYS A 68 -11.22 -12.39 -4.21
N ILE A 69 -10.08 -13.07 -4.47
CA ILE A 69 -9.81 -13.42 -5.86
C ILE A 69 -10.93 -14.33 -6.33
N ASP A 70 -11.74 -13.79 -7.25
CA ASP A 70 -12.91 -14.47 -7.79
C ASP A 70 -12.48 -15.87 -8.23
N GLU A 71 -13.13 -16.90 -7.68
CA GLU A 71 -12.86 -18.29 -8.04
C GLU A 71 -13.02 -18.52 -9.54
N ARG A 72 -13.87 -17.73 -10.24
CA ARG A 72 -13.97 -17.73 -11.70
C ARG A 72 -12.72 -17.16 -12.38
N TYR A 73 -12.11 -16.12 -11.82
CA TYR A 73 -10.87 -15.54 -12.35
C TYR A 73 -9.65 -16.44 -12.09
N ALA A 74 -9.56 -17.02 -10.88
CA ALA A 74 -8.48 -17.92 -10.51
C ALA A 74 -8.58 -19.31 -11.15
N SER A 75 -9.79 -19.82 -11.42
CA SER A 75 -9.98 -21.11 -12.11
C SER A 75 -9.54 -21.07 -13.58
N GLN A 76 -9.65 -19.90 -14.22
CA GLN A 76 -9.23 -19.71 -15.61
C GLN A 76 -7.72 -19.41 -15.75
N ARG A 77 -7.03 -19.14 -14.65
CA ARG A 77 -5.60 -18.75 -14.64
C ARG A 77 -4.83 -19.43 -13.50
N PRO A 78 -4.38 -20.68 -13.67
CA PRO A 78 -3.69 -21.45 -12.64
C PRO A 78 -2.46 -20.74 -12.04
N ALA A 79 -1.70 -20.01 -12.88
CA ALA A 79 -0.56 -19.23 -12.41
C ALA A 79 -0.96 -18.11 -11.43
N VAL A 80 -2.10 -17.45 -11.67
CA VAL A 80 -2.64 -16.41 -10.78
C VAL A 80 -3.06 -17.02 -9.44
N ARG A 81 -3.70 -18.20 -9.48
CA ARG A 81 -4.05 -18.96 -8.28
C ARG A 81 -2.81 -19.30 -7.45
N ALA A 82 -1.76 -19.83 -8.07
CA ALA A 82 -0.53 -20.18 -7.37
C ALA A 82 0.13 -18.96 -6.70
N VAL A 83 0.18 -17.82 -7.40
CA VAL A 83 0.70 -16.56 -6.83
C VAL A 83 -0.16 -16.09 -5.65
N ALA A 84 -1.47 -16.13 -5.78
CA ALA A 84 -2.40 -15.76 -4.71
C ALA A 84 -2.24 -16.63 -3.46
N GLU A 85 -2.08 -17.94 -3.63
CA GLU A 85 -1.87 -18.89 -2.53
C GLU A 85 -0.57 -18.63 -1.76
N VAL A 86 0.48 -18.17 -2.46
CA VAL A 86 1.76 -17.83 -1.83
C VAL A 86 1.67 -16.47 -1.15
N LEU A 87 1.24 -15.42 -1.87
CA LEU A 87 1.19 -14.06 -1.35
C LEU A 87 0.16 -13.91 -0.24
N GLY A 88 -0.98 -14.59 -0.33
CA GLY A 88 -2.03 -14.57 0.70
C GLY A 88 -1.59 -15.15 2.05
N ARG A 89 -0.40 -15.77 2.14
CA ARG A 89 0.21 -16.23 3.40
C ARG A 89 1.20 -15.23 4.00
N TRP A 90 1.55 -14.16 3.29
CA TRP A 90 2.51 -13.17 3.77
C TRP A 90 1.87 -12.28 4.83
N LEU A 91 2.65 -11.90 5.86
CA LEU A 91 2.20 -11.11 7.01
C LEU A 91 1.34 -9.90 6.62
N VAL A 92 1.76 -9.14 5.62
CA VAL A 92 1.09 -7.88 5.18
C VAL A 92 -0.32 -8.10 4.61
N PHE A 93 -0.69 -9.33 4.25
CA PHE A 93 -2.00 -9.68 3.69
C PHE A 93 -2.82 -10.57 4.63
N ARG A 94 -2.45 -10.66 5.91
CA ARG A 94 -3.23 -11.38 6.93
C ARG A 94 -3.91 -10.38 7.85
N ASP A 95 -5.10 -10.75 8.31
CA ASP A 95 -5.76 -10.10 9.44
C ASP A 95 -5.50 -10.89 10.73
N PRO A 96 -5.78 -10.31 11.92
CA PRO A 96 -5.83 -11.06 13.16
C PRO A 96 -6.74 -12.30 13.08
N PRO A 97 -6.41 -13.41 13.77
CA PRO A 97 -5.27 -13.57 14.69
C PRO A 97 -3.96 -13.99 14.01
N ASP A 98 -3.99 -14.36 12.72
CA ASP A 98 -2.81 -14.86 12.00
C ASP A 98 -1.75 -13.78 11.84
N HIS A 99 -2.16 -12.54 11.57
CA HIS A 99 -1.27 -11.39 11.53
C HIS A 99 -0.45 -11.25 12.81
N ASP A 100 -1.12 -11.32 13.98
CA ASP A 100 -0.46 -11.10 15.27
C ASP A 100 0.50 -12.23 15.60
N ARG A 101 0.12 -13.47 15.29
CA ARG A 101 0.99 -14.64 15.42
C ARG A 101 2.26 -14.50 14.56
N LEU A 102 2.10 -14.18 13.27
CA LEU A 102 3.23 -14.02 12.34
C LEU A 102 4.12 -12.82 12.73
N ARG A 103 3.52 -11.70 13.13
CA ARG A 103 4.24 -10.51 13.59
C ARG A 103 5.05 -10.82 14.84
N GLY A 104 4.47 -11.56 15.79
CA GLY A 104 5.16 -11.98 17.03
C GLY A 104 6.42 -12.81 16.76
N LEU A 105 6.40 -13.68 15.75
CA LEU A 105 7.59 -14.46 15.35
C LEU A 105 8.73 -13.58 14.81
N LEU A 106 8.41 -12.48 14.13
CA LEU A 106 9.39 -11.59 13.52
C LEU A 106 9.89 -10.49 14.48
N GLN A 107 9.11 -10.11 15.49
CA GLN A 107 9.41 -8.96 16.37
C GLN A 107 10.79 -9.03 17.03
N SER A 108 11.26 -10.23 17.39
CA SER A 108 12.60 -10.41 17.99
C SER A 108 13.73 -9.94 17.05
N SER A 109 13.50 -9.97 15.74
CA SER A 109 14.43 -9.52 14.70
C SER A 109 14.45 -7.98 14.50
N PHE A 110 13.49 -7.26 15.07
CA PHE A 110 13.31 -5.81 14.86
C PHE A 110 13.37 -5.02 16.17
N THR A 111 14.11 -5.53 17.16
CA THR A 111 14.34 -4.81 18.42
C THR A 111 15.27 -3.60 18.23
N PRO A 112 15.19 -2.56 19.07
CA PRO A 112 16.08 -1.40 18.96
C PRO A 112 17.56 -1.78 18.94
N ARG A 113 17.97 -2.77 19.75
CA ARG A 113 19.35 -3.28 19.79
C ARG A 113 19.78 -3.90 18.46
N GLN A 114 18.92 -4.67 17.82
CA GLN A 114 19.27 -5.31 16.54
C GLN A 114 19.30 -4.30 15.38
N LEU A 115 18.41 -3.32 15.39
CA LEU A 115 18.44 -2.22 14.44
C LEU A 115 19.73 -1.40 14.59
N GLU A 116 20.12 -1.08 15.82
CA GLU A 116 21.35 -0.34 16.11
C GLU A 116 22.60 -1.11 15.65
N ALA A 117 22.64 -2.43 15.83
CA ALA A 117 23.72 -3.28 15.31
C ALA A 117 23.84 -3.26 13.76
N THR A 118 22.81 -2.81 13.05
CA THR A 118 22.82 -2.69 11.59
C THR A 118 23.38 -1.33 11.12
N ARG A 119 23.45 -0.32 12.01
CA ARG A 119 23.86 1.05 11.68
C ARG A 119 25.17 1.12 10.93
N ASP A 120 26.24 0.54 11.49
CA ASP A 120 27.59 0.67 10.91
C ASP A 120 27.67 0.02 9.52
N ARG A 121 26.93 -1.08 9.30
CA ARG A 121 26.89 -1.74 7.98
C ARG A 121 26.20 -0.86 6.95
N ILE A 122 25.09 -0.23 7.32
CA ILE A 122 24.39 0.72 6.46
C ILE A 122 25.30 1.90 6.15
N GLN A 123 25.92 2.50 7.17
CA GLN A 123 26.82 3.64 7.01
C GLN A 123 27.95 3.32 6.03
N ARG A 124 28.70 2.23 6.25
CA ARG A 124 29.78 1.82 5.34
C ARG A 124 29.30 1.57 3.90
N THR A 125 28.09 1.04 3.74
CA THR A 125 27.53 0.78 2.41
C THR A 125 27.22 2.09 1.70
N VAL A 126 26.64 3.05 2.42
CA VAL A 126 26.34 4.38 1.90
C VAL A 126 27.62 5.14 1.57
N ASP A 127 28.60 5.18 2.48
CA ASP A 127 29.89 5.84 2.26
C ASP A 127 30.58 5.29 1.00
N ALA A 128 30.68 3.96 0.87
CA ALA A 128 31.29 3.33 -0.29
C ALA A 128 30.53 3.59 -1.61
N LEU A 129 29.22 3.84 -1.56
CA LEU A 129 28.45 4.24 -2.75
C LEU A 129 28.67 5.71 -3.10
N LEU A 130 28.81 6.58 -2.10
CA LEU A 130 29.07 8.01 -2.30
C LEU A 130 30.50 8.27 -2.78
N ASP A 131 31.50 7.54 -2.28
CA ASP A 131 32.91 7.64 -2.69
C ASP A 131 33.13 7.34 -4.19
N ARG A 132 32.13 6.77 -4.87
CA ARG A 132 32.17 6.41 -6.30
C ARG A 132 31.59 7.48 -7.24
N VAL A 133 31.09 8.58 -6.69
CA VAL A 133 30.51 9.72 -7.44
C VAL A 133 31.44 10.91 -7.33
#